data_AF-A0A2N8HGJ2-F1
#
_entry.id   AF-A0A2N8HGJ2-F1
#
_cell.length_a   1.000
_cell.length_b   1.000
_cell.length_c   1.000
_cell.angle_alpha   90.00
_cell.angle_beta   90.00
_cell.angle_gamma   90.00
#
_symmetry.space_group_name_H-M   'P 1'
#
loop_
_entity.id
_entity.type
_entity.pdbx_description
1 polymer ?
#
loop_
_entity_poly.entity_id
_entity_poly.type
_entity_poly.pdbx_seq_one_letter_code
_entity_poly.pdbx_strand_id
1 'polypeptide(L)'
;MKKIRCFSVLPGRLRLLRIGLGSAAFLSGALLLADVLVNAGGGSSNADKTGNGGGTLDYGQVTFSGSASYDNNTVRGFSQGGAVYAGSVVQQAAVSFSGNRAEEGSGGAIYSRGNVQIAAGSSFSGNAAAHNGGALCLDANDGEDERTVSVEGGCTFSGNSAGNLGGAVYVSGNSAAAPTVLNLRSTDSSRPVSFSGNFRGRSVGSSTGGAPNSITVMGHVSLVVHADRDCLVSMEDPLYSFAGYSSSSSLRKTGDGTLGFGDGVSLCHFPVSVEGGTVRLGANAGMRGMTRLDVAAGACLSFSLPRNPGQEAKWSAEGPVSLDGTAEIRVALPDMDGKAQEQSWKLVEGTALSMAALPSVSYDAASAEAWKQAGGFSLKQENTAGKSALVLAWTRTPSPYDQWKKDHFPDGTPEDQTVPGACPAGDGITNLMKYATGLDPDKPCGSVTTLAAREENGGTRLALEWPVNPAATDVTFSVESSEDLVTWREETVIEPSGNRAEYLDTVVIDGNAPARRFLRLKVTRE
;
A
#
# COMPACT_ATOMS: atom_id res chain seq x y z
N MET A 1 -8.22 3.32 84.79
CA MET A 1 -8.22 2.12 83.91
C MET A 1 -9.48 2.14 83.06
N LYS A 2 -9.41 2.61 81.80
CA LYS A 2 -10.56 2.75 80.90
C LYS A 2 -10.55 1.61 79.87
N LYS A 3 -11.69 0.91 79.77
CA LYS A 3 -11.95 -0.25 78.90
C LYS A 3 -11.95 0.13 77.42
N ILE A 4 -11.36 -0.78 76.62
CA ILE A 4 -11.44 -0.85 75.16
C ILE A 4 -12.90 -1.12 74.74
N ARG A 5 -13.38 -0.41 73.71
CA ARG A 5 -14.59 -0.80 72.95
C ARG A 5 -14.18 -1.06 71.50
N CYS A 6 -14.35 -2.30 71.06
CA CYS A 6 -14.34 -2.68 69.65
C CYS A 6 -15.66 -2.22 69.00
N PHE A 7 -15.60 -1.68 67.78
CA PHE A 7 -16.77 -1.52 66.91
C PHE A 7 -16.71 -2.55 65.79
N SER A 8 -17.77 -3.34 65.68
CA SER A 8 -18.02 -4.32 64.62
C SER A 8 -18.57 -3.64 63.37
N VAL A 9 -18.06 -3.99 62.20
CA VAL A 9 -18.61 -3.62 60.89
C VAL A 9 -19.77 -4.58 60.55
N LEU A 10 -20.96 -4.02 60.35
CA LEU A 10 -22.10 -4.70 59.68
C LEU A 10 -22.35 -4.00 58.34
N PRO A 11 -22.62 -4.73 57.24
CA PRO A 11 -22.79 -4.15 55.91
C PRO A 11 -24.18 -3.52 55.78
N GLY A 12 -24.24 -2.20 55.90
CA GLY A 12 -25.44 -1.42 55.59
C GLY A 12 -25.59 -1.22 54.09
N ARG A 13 -26.63 -1.84 53.50
CA ARG A 13 -27.12 -1.51 52.15
C ARG A 13 -27.43 -0.01 52.09
N LEU A 14 -26.67 0.76 51.30
CA LEU A 14 -27.00 2.15 51.00
C LEU A 14 -28.24 2.17 50.08
N ARG A 15 -29.39 2.58 50.63
CA ARG A 15 -30.55 2.99 49.85
C ARG A 15 -30.24 4.34 49.22
N LEU A 16 -30.37 4.45 47.89
CA LEU A 16 -30.36 5.75 47.19
C LEU A 16 -31.44 6.65 47.79
N LEU A 17 -31.00 7.69 48.52
CA LEU A 17 -31.86 8.78 48.92
C LEU A 17 -32.04 9.68 47.69
N ARG A 18 -33.30 9.89 47.26
CA ARG A 18 -33.66 10.94 46.31
C ARG A 18 -33.22 12.28 46.89
N ILE A 19 -32.13 12.84 46.39
CA ILE A 19 -31.78 14.25 46.61
C ILE A 19 -32.62 15.06 45.62
N GLY A 20 -33.59 15.82 46.14
CA GLY A 20 -34.31 16.81 45.36
C GLY A 20 -33.44 18.06 45.17
N LEU A 21 -33.12 18.40 43.92
CA LEU A 21 -32.42 19.63 43.55
C LEU A 21 -33.33 20.46 42.66
N GLY A 22 -33.81 21.58 43.19
CA GLY A 22 -34.31 22.68 42.36
C GLY A 22 -33.14 23.32 41.64
N SER A 23 -33.27 23.46 40.31
CA SER A 23 -32.52 24.37 39.44
C SER A 23 -31.05 24.63 39.85
N ALA A 24 -30.21 23.61 39.76
CA ALA A 24 -28.76 23.74 39.71
C ALA A 24 -28.26 22.98 38.46
N ALA A 25 -27.58 23.68 37.56
CA ALA A 25 -26.96 23.06 36.39
C ALA A 25 -25.90 22.06 36.83
N PHE A 26 -25.93 20.85 36.26
CA PHE A 26 -24.86 19.86 36.42
C PHE A 26 -23.57 20.42 35.82
N LEU A 27 -22.68 20.99 36.63
CA LEU A 27 -21.27 21.10 36.22
C LEU A 27 -20.65 19.71 36.33
N SER A 28 -20.50 19.07 35.18
CA SER A 28 -19.55 17.98 34.88
C SER A 28 -19.72 16.62 35.58
N GLY A 29 -20.92 16.17 35.94
CA GLY A 29 -21.27 14.73 36.12
C GLY A 29 -20.43 13.86 37.08
N ALA A 30 -19.41 14.40 37.75
CA ALA A 30 -18.40 13.64 38.44
C ALA A 30 -18.59 13.73 39.96
N LEU A 31 -18.56 12.56 40.62
CA LEU A 31 -18.58 12.45 42.07
C LEU A 31 -17.12 12.34 42.56
N LEU A 32 -16.65 13.34 43.31
CA LEU A 32 -15.38 13.24 44.01
C LEU A 32 -15.57 12.37 45.25
N LEU A 33 -14.99 11.17 45.25
CA LEU A 33 -14.70 10.39 46.45
C LEU A 33 -13.18 10.27 46.52
N ALA A 34 -12.63 10.52 47.71
CA ALA A 34 -11.20 10.62 48.01
C ALA A 34 -10.28 9.85 47.02
N ASP A 35 -9.40 10.62 46.37
CA ASP A 35 -8.30 10.21 45.47
C ASP A 35 -8.66 9.48 44.16
N VAL A 36 -9.94 9.31 43.81
CA VAL A 36 -10.36 8.79 42.50
C VAL A 36 -11.58 9.56 41.99
N LEU A 37 -11.42 10.30 40.88
CA LEU A 37 -12.59 10.77 40.14
C LEU A 37 -13.20 9.61 39.33
N VAL A 38 -14.23 8.97 39.91
CA VAL A 38 -15.12 8.08 39.16
C VAL A 38 -16.14 8.96 38.44
N ASN A 39 -15.93 9.20 37.15
CA ASN A 39 -17.03 9.72 36.33
C ASN A 39 -18.05 8.58 36.18
N ALA A 40 -19.18 8.68 36.88
CA ALA A 40 -20.27 7.73 36.75
C ALA A 40 -20.72 7.73 35.28
N GLY A 41 -20.60 6.58 34.61
CA GLY A 41 -20.86 6.46 33.18
C GLY A 41 -22.18 7.11 32.74
N GLY A 42 -22.16 7.80 31.60
CA GLY A 42 -23.35 8.40 30.98
C GLY A 42 -23.35 9.93 30.80
N GLY A 43 -22.23 10.63 30.99
CA GLY A 43 -22.16 12.10 30.89
C GLY A 43 -21.63 12.64 29.54
N SER A 44 -22.10 13.83 29.17
CA SER A 44 -21.52 14.68 28.11
C SER A 44 -20.84 15.92 28.71
N SER A 45 -19.64 16.31 28.27
CA SER A 45 -19.03 17.60 28.65
C SER A 45 -18.82 18.52 27.44
N ASN A 46 -19.06 19.81 27.65
CA ASN A 46 -18.82 20.88 26.68
C ASN A 46 -18.47 22.16 27.45
N ALA A 47 -17.18 22.36 27.74
CA ALA A 47 -16.70 23.45 28.57
C ALA A 47 -15.54 24.22 27.91
N ASP A 48 -15.55 25.53 28.07
CA ASP A 48 -14.47 26.45 27.69
C ASP A 48 -13.86 27.03 28.98
N LYS A 49 -12.59 26.72 29.26
CA LYS A 49 -11.94 27.06 30.54
C LYS A 49 -10.50 27.53 30.36
N THR A 50 -10.05 28.35 31.31
CA THR A 50 -8.62 28.57 31.58
C THR A 50 -8.15 27.54 32.62
N GLY A 51 -7.09 26.80 32.33
CA GLY A 51 -6.60 25.69 33.17
C GLY A 51 -6.74 24.32 32.47
N ASN A 52 -6.00 23.34 32.98
CA ASN A 52 -5.95 21.98 32.42
C ASN A 52 -7.30 21.26 32.50
N GLY A 53 -7.62 20.43 31.50
CA GLY A 53 -8.81 19.60 31.49
C GLY A 53 -10.11 20.37 31.30
N GLY A 54 -10.51 20.64 30.05
CA GLY A 54 -11.73 21.40 29.75
C GLY A 54 -12.98 20.73 30.34
N GLY A 55 -13.05 19.40 30.25
CA GLY A 55 -14.07 18.58 30.92
C GLY A 55 -13.62 18.08 32.30
N THR A 56 -12.51 17.34 32.35
CA THR A 56 -12.04 16.61 33.54
C THR A 56 -10.57 16.89 33.83
N LEU A 57 -10.24 17.18 35.09
CA LEU A 57 -8.89 17.37 35.60
C LEU A 57 -8.68 16.47 36.83
N ASP A 58 -7.74 15.53 36.75
CA ASP A 58 -7.27 14.75 37.89
C ASP A 58 -5.75 14.53 37.76
N TYR A 59 -4.99 14.79 38.81
CA TYR A 59 -3.55 14.52 38.83
C TYR A 59 -3.23 13.05 39.17
N GLY A 60 -4.22 12.31 39.67
CA GLY A 60 -4.21 10.86 39.87
C GLY A 60 -4.75 10.12 38.65
N GLN A 61 -5.78 9.28 38.82
CA GLN A 61 -6.32 8.46 37.74
C GLN A 61 -7.76 8.85 37.38
N VAL A 62 -8.02 9.10 36.10
CA VAL A 62 -9.36 9.23 35.55
C VAL A 62 -9.85 7.85 35.10
N THR A 63 -10.97 7.38 35.66
CA THR A 63 -11.60 6.11 35.28
C THR A 63 -12.98 6.32 34.67
N PHE A 64 -13.17 5.84 33.44
CA PHE A 64 -14.47 5.79 32.76
C PHE A 64 -15.11 4.43 32.97
N SER A 65 -16.03 4.34 33.94
CA SER A 65 -16.72 3.07 34.27
C SER A 65 -17.87 2.72 33.31
N GLY A 66 -18.25 3.66 32.43
CA GLY A 66 -19.29 3.47 31.42
C GLY A 66 -19.08 4.43 30.26
N SER A 67 -19.95 4.35 29.25
CA SER A 67 -19.84 5.19 28.04
C SER A 67 -19.95 6.68 28.38
N ALA A 68 -19.17 7.52 27.70
CA ALA A 68 -19.19 8.97 27.88
C ALA A 68 -18.88 9.71 26.56
N SER A 69 -19.25 10.98 26.49
CA SER A 69 -18.92 11.86 25.36
C SER A 69 -18.29 13.17 25.85
N TYR A 70 -17.23 13.60 25.20
CA TYR A 70 -16.55 14.86 25.46
C TYR A 70 -16.51 15.64 24.16
N ASP A 71 -17.35 16.66 24.06
CA ASP A 71 -17.61 17.37 22.81
C ASP A 71 -17.26 18.85 22.95
N ASN A 72 -16.42 19.35 22.05
CA ASN A 72 -16.03 20.75 21.93
C ASN A 72 -15.45 21.39 23.21
N ASN A 73 -14.83 20.59 24.07
CA ASN A 73 -14.16 21.14 25.25
C ASN A 73 -12.89 21.88 24.83
N THR A 74 -12.71 23.10 25.33
CA THR A 74 -11.59 23.98 24.95
C THR A 74 -10.84 24.44 26.19
N VAL A 75 -9.52 24.33 26.15
CA VAL A 75 -8.62 24.90 27.16
C VAL A 75 -7.67 25.93 26.53
N ARG A 76 -7.44 27.04 27.25
CA ARG A 76 -6.57 28.16 26.84
C ARG A 76 -5.47 28.44 27.86
N GLY A 77 -4.49 29.28 27.49
CA GLY A 77 -3.43 29.74 28.39
C GLY A 77 -2.44 28.65 28.77
N PHE A 78 -1.76 28.08 27.78
CA PHE A 78 -0.79 26.98 27.90
C PHE A 78 -1.30 25.71 28.62
N SER A 79 -2.62 25.53 28.68
CA SER A 79 -3.26 24.41 29.36
C SER A 79 -3.30 23.16 28.50
N GLN A 80 -3.18 21.98 29.12
CA GLN A 80 -3.17 20.68 28.44
C GLN A 80 -4.50 19.94 28.61
N GLY A 81 -4.78 19.01 27.70
CA GLY A 81 -5.97 18.14 27.80
C GLY A 81 -7.26 18.89 27.52
N GLY A 82 -7.57 19.13 26.23
CA GLY A 82 -8.76 19.91 25.86
C GLY A 82 -10.05 19.35 26.45
N ALA A 83 -10.17 18.02 26.55
CA ALA A 83 -11.23 17.36 27.31
C ALA A 83 -10.75 16.87 28.68
N VAL A 84 -9.65 16.11 28.70
CA VAL A 84 -9.20 15.37 29.88
C VAL A 84 -7.73 15.64 30.12
N TYR A 85 -7.43 16.01 31.36
CA TYR A 85 -6.10 15.98 31.90
C TYR A 85 -6.05 14.94 33.02
N ALA A 86 -5.12 14.00 32.91
CA ALA A 86 -5.01 12.88 33.85
C ALA A 86 -3.56 12.57 34.23
N GLY A 87 -3.35 12.10 35.46
CA GLY A 87 -2.14 11.36 35.80
C GLY A 87 -2.14 9.97 35.17
N SER A 88 -3.28 9.28 35.08
CA SER A 88 -3.48 8.06 34.27
C SER A 88 -4.93 7.97 33.78
N VAL A 89 -5.18 7.28 32.67
CA VAL A 89 -6.52 7.11 32.10
C VAL A 89 -6.87 5.64 31.99
N VAL A 90 -8.03 5.26 32.48
CA VAL A 90 -8.58 3.91 32.32
C VAL A 90 -10.00 3.98 31.78
N GLN A 91 -10.23 3.43 30.60
CA GLN A 91 -11.56 3.24 30.03
C GLN A 91 -12.02 1.79 30.19
N GLN A 92 -13.14 1.59 30.88
CA GLN A 92 -13.83 0.29 30.98
C GLN A 92 -14.94 0.14 29.92
N ALA A 93 -15.29 1.23 29.24
CA ALA A 93 -16.27 1.28 28.16
C ALA A 93 -15.85 2.34 27.13
N ALA A 94 -16.41 2.24 25.92
CA ALA A 94 -16.12 3.16 24.82
C ALA A 94 -16.46 4.61 25.18
N VAL A 95 -15.56 5.54 24.85
CA VAL A 95 -15.71 6.99 25.07
C VAL A 95 -15.52 7.73 23.76
N SER A 96 -16.37 8.72 23.50
CA SER A 96 -16.24 9.61 22.36
C SER A 96 -15.58 10.93 22.76
N PHE A 97 -14.59 11.37 21.99
CA PHE A 97 -13.95 12.67 22.08
C PHE A 97 -14.08 13.37 20.72
N SER A 98 -14.92 14.39 20.64
CA SER A 98 -15.14 15.14 19.40
C SER A 98 -14.82 16.62 19.55
N GLY A 99 -14.05 17.18 18.62
CA GLY A 99 -13.86 18.63 18.52
C GLY A 99 -13.15 19.30 19.71
N ASN A 100 -12.50 18.54 20.59
CA ASN A 100 -11.84 19.08 21.77
C ASN A 100 -10.53 19.78 21.41
N ARG A 101 -10.19 20.85 22.12
CA ARG A 101 -9.12 21.77 21.77
C ARG A 101 -8.23 22.13 22.95
N ALA A 102 -6.92 22.01 22.75
CA ALA A 102 -5.90 22.67 23.58
C ALA A 102 -5.27 23.80 22.74
N GLU A 103 -5.78 25.03 22.88
CA GLU A 103 -5.45 26.16 21.98
C GLU A 103 -3.98 26.62 22.08
N GLU A 104 -3.31 26.32 23.19
CA GLU A 104 -1.91 26.68 23.45
C GLU A 104 -1.14 25.50 24.11
N GLY A 105 -1.69 24.28 24.04
CA GLY A 105 -1.16 23.13 24.75
C GLY A 105 -1.13 21.84 23.92
N SER A 106 -0.96 20.72 24.62
CA SER A 106 -0.91 19.37 24.06
C SER A 106 -2.10 18.53 24.50
N GLY A 107 -2.39 17.47 23.75
CA GLY A 107 -3.49 16.54 24.05
C GLY A 107 -4.84 17.18 23.81
N GLY A 108 -5.22 17.37 22.54
CA GLY A 108 -6.45 18.09 22.20
C GLY A 108 -7.70 17.44 22.80
N ALA A 109 -7.75 16.10 22.88
CA ALA A 109 -8.71 15.41 23.73
C ALA A 109 -8.10 15.07 25.09
N ILE A 110 -7.06 14.24 25.10
CA ILE A 110 -6.47 13.68 26.33
C ILE A 110 -5.00 14.08 26.43
N TYR A 111 -4.64 14.63 27.59
CA TYR A 111 -3.25 14.70 28.03
C TYR A 111 -3.08 13.81 29.26
N SER A 112 -2.14 12.86 29.18
CA SER A 112 -1.83 11.94 30.28
C SER A 112 -0.34 11.97 30.63
N ARG A 113 -0.03 11.99 31.93
CA ARG A 113 1.36 11.88 32.43
C ARG A 113 1.82 10.42 32.65
N GLY A 114 0.87 9.52 32.86
CA GLY A 114 1.07 8.11 33.16
C GLY A 114 0.28 7.22 32.21
N ASN A 115 -0.07 6.02 32.70
CA ASN A 115 -0.62 4.95 31.86
C ASN A 115 -1.97 5.31 31.24
N VAL A 116 -2.22 4.84 30.03
CA VAL A 116 -3.46 5.08 29.30
C VAL A 116 -4.00 3.76 28.75
N GLN A 117 -5.23 3.42 29.13
CA GLN A 117 -6.01 2.33 28.55
C GLN A 117 -7.25 2.90 27.85
N ILE A 118 -7.28 2.78 26.53
CA ILE A 118 -8.40 3.17 25.68
C ILE A 118 -9.24 1.93 25.36
N ALA A 119 -10.52 1.99 25.69
CA ALA A 119 -11.43 0.86 25.52
C ALA A 119 -11.79 0.64 24.05
N ALA A 120 -12.13 -0.60 23.72
CA ALA A 120 -12.54 -0.98 22.38
C ALA A 120 -13.75 -0.16 21.91
N GLY A 121 -13.64 0.46 20.73
CA GLY A 121 -14.70 1.30 20.15
C GLY A 121 -14.67 2.77 20.53
N SER A 122 -13.68 3.25 21.28
CA SER A 122 -13.56 4.66 21.57
C SER A 122 -13.23 5.47 20.31
N SER A 123 -13.76 6.69 20.21
CA SER A 123 -13.61 7.54 19.03
C SER A 123 -12.96 8.87 19.36
N PHE A 124 -11.98 9.28 18.57
CA PHE A 124 -11.31 10.57 18.63
C PHE A 124 -11.46 11.25 17.28
N SER A 125 -12.37 12.23 17.20
CA SER A 125 -12.69 12.90 15.95
C SER A 125 -12.50 14.41 16.02
N GLY A 126 -11.72 14.99 15.10
CA GLY A 126 -11.61 16.44 14.97
C GLY A 126 -10.98 17.15 16.19
N ASN A 127 -10.23 16.43 17.02
CA ASN A 127 -9.57 17.04 18.18
C ASN A 127 -8.29 17.76 17.76
N ALA A 128 -8.00 18.89 18.40
CA ALA A 128 -6.90 19.77 18.01
C ALA A 128 -6.02 20.20 19.18
N ALA A 129 -4.70 20.22 18.97
CA ALA A 129 -3.73 20.73 19.92
C ALA A 129 -2.77 21.71 19.24
N ALA A 130 -2.35 22.76 19.94
CA ALA A 130 -1.36 23.70 19.40
C ALA A 130 0.06 23.12 19.34
N HIS A 131 0.36 22.16 20.23
CA HIS A 131 1.66 21.52 20.30
C HIS A 131 1.60 20.07 19.82
N ASN A 132 1.41 19.11 20.72
CA ASN A 132 1.54 17.69 20.39
C ASN A 132 0.26 16.91 20.67
N GLY A 133 0.00 15.88 19.87
CA GLY A 133 -1.08 14.93 20.11
C GLY A 133 -2.46 15.57 19.95
N GLY A 134 -2.97 15.67 18.72
CA GLY A 134 -4.28 16.28 18.46
C GLY A 134 -5.41 15.56 19.19
N ALA A 135 -5.36 14.23 19.27
CA ALA A 135 -6.23 13.42 20.11
C ALA A 135 -5.58 13.14 21.47
N LEU A 136 -4.44 12.45 21.47
CA LEU A 136 -3.80 11.93 22.67
C LEU A 136 -2.34 12.39 22.72
N CYS A 137 -1.95 13.00 23.83
CA CYS A 137 -0.56 13.29 24.12
C CYS A 137 -0.13 12.59 25.41
N LEU A 138 0.91 11.77 25.29
CA LEU A 138 1.74 11.36 26.42
C LEU A 138 3.09 12.03 26.26
N ASP A 139 3.39 12.96 27.16
CA ASP A 139 4.69 13.61 27.21
C ASP A 139 5.72 12.73 27.94
N ALA A 140 6.98 13.15 27.97
CA ALA A 140 8.09 12.32 28.41
C ALA A 140 7.89 11.87 29.87
N ASN A 141 8.44 10.71 30.21
CA ASN A 141 8.28 10.13 31.53
C ASN A 141 9.08 10.92 32.55
N ASP A 142 8.39 11.54 33.50
CA ASP A 142 9.02 12.18 34.65
C ASP A 142 9.48 11.14 35.71
N GLY A 143 9.08 9.86 35.55
CA GLY A 143 9.36 8.76 36.47
C GLY A 143 10.35 7.70 35.96
N GLU A 144 10.69 6.76 36.84
CA GLU A 144 11.69 5.69 36.65
C GLU A 144 11.09 4.37 36.12
N ASP A 145 9.76 4.25 36.00
CA ASP A 145 9.06 3.01 35.64
C ASP A 145 8.57 2.99 34.18
N GLU A 146 8.43 1.79 33.60
CA GLU A 146 7.81 1.61 32.28
C GLU A 146 6.39 2.17 32.24
N ARG A 147 6.06 2.89 31.16
CA ARG A 147 4.70 3.40 30.91
C ARG A 147 4.04 2.67 29.76
N THR A 148 2.74 2.49 29.86
CA THR A 148 1.94 1.78 28.85
C THR A 148 0.81 2.64 28.31
N VAL A 149 0.64 2.57 27.00
CA VAL A 149 -0.54 3.06 26.28
C VAL A 149 -1.13 1.87 25.54
N SER A 150 -2.39 1.55 25.80
CA SER A 150 -3.09 0.45 25.15
C SER A 150 -4.33 0.97 24.45
N VAL A 151 -4.42 0.72 23.15
CA VAL A 151 -5.56 1.04 22.29
C VAL A 151 -6.14 -0.27 21.77
N GLU A 152 -7.37 -0.55 22.18
CA GLU A 152 -8.08 -1.79 21.83
C GLU A 152 -8.91 -1.67 20.54
N GLY A 153 -9.40 -2.81 20.05
CA GLY A 153 -10.08 -2.93 18.75
C GLY A 153 -11.25 -1.96 18.55
N GLY A 154 -11.46 -1.52 17.33
CA GLY A 154 -12.56 -0.63 16.97
C GLY A 154 -12.34 0.85 17.30
N CYS A 155 -11.18 1.22 17.83
CA CYS A 155 -10.87 2.61 18.09
C CYS A 155 -10.61 3.38 16.79
N THR A 156 -11.17 4.58 16.68
CA THR A 156 -11.02 5.44 15.48
C THR A 156 -10.38 6.78 15.84
N PHE A 157 -9.33 7.16 15.13
CA PHE A 157 -8.68 8.47 15.22
C PHE A 157 -8.83 9.18 13.86
N SER A 158 -9.82 10.06 13.76
CA SER A 158 -10.18 10.72 12.50
C SER A 158 -10.05 12.23 12.57
N GLY A 159 -9.44 12.85 11.57
CA GLY A 159 -9.47 14.32 11.44
C GLY A 159 -8.77 15.09 12.58
N ASN A 160 -7.91 14.44 13.38
CA ASN A 160 -7.25 15.10 14.50
C ASN A 160 -6.03 15.90 14.02
N SER A 161 -5.72 17.00 14.70
CA SER A 161 -4.63 17.88 14.28
C SER A 161 -3.75 18.34 15.43
N ALA A 162 -2.45 18.39 15.21
CA ALA A 162 -1.48 18.98 16.13
C ALA A 162 -0.66 20.05 15.41
N GLY A 163 -0.39 21.18 16.08
CA GLY A 163 0.42 22.26 15.54
C GLY A 163 1.90 21.87 15.36
N ASN A 164 2.41 20.89 16.12
CA ASN A 164 3.78 20.40 16.00
C ASN A 164 3.84 18.92 15.58
N LEU A 165 3.56 17.97 16.49
CA LEU A 165 3.80 16.54 16.28
C LEU A 165 2.63 15.66 16.71
N GLY A 166 2.52 14.47 16.10
CA GLY A 166 1.50 13.48 16.44
C GLY A 166 0.11 13.97 16.12
N GLY A 167 -0.26 13.99 14.83
CA GLY A 167 -1.54 14.53 14.37
C GLY A 167 -2.73 13.96 15.15
N ALA A 168 -2.77 12.64 15.35
CA ALA A 168 -3.64 12.01 16.34
C ALA A 168 -2.92 11.79 17.67
N VAL A 169 -1.83 11.01 17.64
CA VAL A 169 -1.18 10.51 18.86
C VAL A 169 0.27 10.95 18.91
N TYR A 170 0.66 11.54 20.03
CA TYR A 170 2.06 11.78 20.36
C TYR A 170 2.42 10.97 21.60
N VAL A 171 3.49 10.18 21.50
CA VAL A 171 4.05 9.43 22.63
C VAL A 171 5.54 9.68 22.69
N SER A 172 6.04 10.07 23.86
CA SER A 172 7.46 10.13 24.13
C SER A 172 7.91 9.24 25.29
N GLY A 173 9.14 8.73 25.21
CA GLY A 173 9.78 7.95 26.26
C GLY A 173 11.09 8.59 26.69
N ASN A 174 11.34 8.66 28.01
CA ASN A 174 12.45 9.42 28.57
C ASN A 174 13.78 8.65 28.56
N SER A 175 13.78 7.37 28.94
CA SER A 175 15.00 6.58 29.06
C SER A 175 14.81 5.14 28.56
N ALA A 176 15.92 4.49 28.19
CA ALA A 176 15.90 3.08 27.81
C ALA A 176 15.59 2.14 28.99
N ALA A 177 15.84 2.58 30.23
CA ALA A 177 15.53 1.83 31.44
C ALA A 177 14.03 1.89 31.80
N ALA A 178 13.36 2.98 31.41
CA ALA A 178 11.94 3.23 31.63
C ALA A 178 11.24 3.59 30.30
N PRO A 179 11.16 2.63 29.36
CA PRO A 179 10.59 2.91 28.05
C PRO A 179 9.09 3.19 28.15
N THR A 180 8.53 3.74 27.08
CA THR A 180 7.07 3.79 26.91
C THR A 180 6.65 2.77 25.86
N VAL A 181 5.70 1.89 26.20
CA VAL A 181 5.16 0.88 25.29
C VAL A 181 3.79 1.33 24.79
N LEU A 182 3.68 1.54 23.47
CA LEU A 182 2.42 1.84 22.81
C LEU A 182 1.90 0.57 22.12
N ASN A 183 0.81 0.02 22.64
CA ASN A 183 0.13 -1.15 22.12
C ASN A 183 -1.09 -0.73 21.31
N LEU A 184 -1.13 -1.15 20.05
CA LEU A 184 -2.31 -1.09 19.20
C LEU A 184 -2.79 -2.52 18.96
N ARG A 185 -3.99 -2.85 19.44
CA ARG A 185 -4.53 -4.22 19.42
C ARG A 185 -5.84 -4.27 18.66
N SER A 186 -5.91 -5.15 17.66
CA SER A 186 -7.11 -5.41 16.88
C SER A 186 -7.43 -6.90 16.96
N THR A 187 -8.54 -7.24 17.63
CA THR A 187 -8.93 -8.63 17.95
C THR A 187 -10.33 -8.98 17.43
N ASP A 188 -10.99 -8.03 16.74
CA ASP A 188 -12.30 -8.20 16.12
C ASP A 188 -12.22 -7.66 14.69
N SER A 189 -12.39 -8.54 13.71
CA SER A 189 -12.25 -8.22 12.28
C SER A 189 -13.31 -7.24 11.78
N SER A 190 -14.44 -7.12 12.49
CA SER A 190 -15.48 -6.13 12.18
C SER A 190 -15.17 -4.73 12.72
N ARG A 191 -14.14 -4.61 13.57
CA ARG A 191 -13.81 -3.40 14.33
C ARG A 191 -12.30 -3.13 14.27
N PRO A 192 -11.79 -2.64 13.13
CA PRO A 192 -10.37 -2.30 13.02
C PRO A 192 -10.01 -1.11 13.93
N VAL A 193 -8.74 -1.03 14.33
CA VAL A 193 -8.18 0.24 14.83
C VAL A 193 -7.78 1.07 13.62
N SER A 194 -8.27 2.30 13.50
CA SER A 194 -8.06 3.11 12.29
C SER A 194 -7.59 4.53 12.59
N PHE A 195 -6.61 5.00 11.82
CA PHE A 195 -6.13 6.38 11.81
C PHE A 195 -6.30 6.95 10.41
N SER A 196 -7.09 8.03 10.27
CA SER A 196 -7.33 8.68 8.98
C SER A 196 -7.51 10.19 9.06
N GLY A 197 -6.97 10.92 8.09
CA GLY A 197 -7.11 12.36 7.97
C GLY A 197 -6.49 13.14 9.13
N ASN A 198 -5.45 12.61 9.76
CA ASN A 198 -4.77 13.26 10.89
C ASN A 198 -3.56 14.06 10.40
N PHE A 199 -3.34 15.25 10.99
CA PHE A 199 -2.33 16.19 10.50
C PHE A 199 -1.45 16.73 11.63
N ARG A 200 -0.13 16.67 11.44
CA ARG A 200 0.81 17.45 12.24
C ARG A 200 1.12 18.78 11.55
N GLY A 201 1.71 19.75 12.25
CA GLY A 201 2.04 21.05 11.65
C GLY A 201 0.80 21.91 11.32
N ARG A 202 -0.38 21.54 11.83
CA ARG A 202 -1.65 22.19 11.49
C ARG A 202 -2.18 22.94 12.70
N SER A 203 -2.31 24.26 12.56
CA SER A 203 -2.79 25.12 13.63
C SER A 203 -4.22 24.79 14.07
N VAL A 204 -4.49 24.98 15.36
CA VAL A 204 -5.82 24.78 15.96
C VAL A 204 -6.85 25.64 15.24
N GLY A 205 -7.99 25.03 14.89
CA GLY A 205 -9.08 25.70 14.18
C GLY A 205 -8.89 25.84 12.66
N SER A 206 -7.74 25.46 12.10
CA SER A 206 -7.51 25.49 10.66
C SER A 206 -8.09 24.27 9.94
N SER A 207 -8.70 24.48 8.78
CA SER A 207 -9.11 23.41 7.85
C SER A 207 -8.00 22.99 6.86
N THR A 208 -6.90 23.73 6.80
CA THR A 208 -5.81 23.58 5.82
C THR A 208 -4.43 23.61 6.45
N GLY A 209 -3.42 23.12 5.72
CA GLY A 209 -2.02 23.11 6.16
C GLY A 209 -1.64 21.88 6.98
N GLY A 210 -0.36 21.80 7.33
CA GLY A 210 0.23 20.62 7.96
C GLY A 210 0.55 19.48 6.99
N ALA A 211 1.09 18.40 7.54
CA ALA A 211 1.41 17.17 6.82
C ALA A 211 0.63 15.99 7.44
N PRO A 212 0.13 15.03 6.65
CA PRO A 212 -0.50 13.82 7.16
C PRO A 212 0.41 13.10 8.16
N ASN A 213 -0.11 12.79 9.34
CA ASN A 213 0.60 12.04 10.38
C ASN A 213 -0.38 11.46 11.41
N SER A 214 -0.40 10.13 11.53
CA SER A 214 -1.19 9.42 12.54
C SER A 214 -0.54 9.55 13.92
N ILE A 215 0.67 9.00 14.04
CA ILE A 215 1.39 8.87 15.30
C ILE A 215 2.79 9.45 15.15
N THR A 216 3.22 10.19 16.15
CA THR A 216 4.63 10.51 16.35
C THR A 216 5.14 9.82 17.60
N VAL A 217 6.26 9.11 17.46
CA VAL A 217 7.00 8.52 18.58
C VAL A 217 8.35 9.23 18.76
N MET A 218 8.70 9.54 20.00
CA MET A 218 9.93 10.28 20.33
C MET A 218 10.65 9.69 21.54
N GLY A 219 11.98 9.68 21.53
CA GLY A 219 12.77 9.10 22.63
C GLY A 219 12.62 7.57 22.67
N HIS A 220 12.46 6.98 23.84
CA HIS A 220 12.51 5.52 24.05
C HIS A 220 11.12 4.87 24.03
N VAL A 221 10.61 4.57 22.82
CA VAL A 221 9.24 4.07 22.62
C VAL A 221 9.23 2.73 21.87
N SER A 222 8.55 1.73 22.44
CA SER A 222 8.26 0.46 21.75
C SER A 222 6.82 0.48 21.23
N LEU A 223 6.65 0.61 19.92
CA LEU A 223 5.35 0.53 19.26
C LEU A 223 5.05 -0.91 18.87
N VAL A 224 4.14 -1.54 19.60
CA VAL A 224 3.69 -2.91 19.36
C VAL A 224 2.34 -2.87 18.68
N VAL A 225 2.28 -3.35 17.45
CA VAL A 225 1.04 -3.51 16.69
C VAL A 225 0.69 -4.99 16.65
N HIS A 226 -0.43 -5.35 17.24
CA HIS A 226 -0.96 -6.70 17.27
C HIS A 226 -2.30 -6.75 16.56
N ALA A 227 -2.42 -7.66 15.59
CA ALA A 227 -3.68 -7.95 14.93
C ALA A 227 -3.88 -9.46 14.91
N ASP A 228 -5.04 -9.92 15.38
CA ASP A 228 -5.45 -11.32 15.22
C ASP A 228 -5.74 -11.62 13.75
N ARG A 229 -5.85 -12.91 13.41
CA ARG A 229 -6.22 -13.34 12.06
C ARG A 229 -7.46 -12.61 11.57
N ASP A 230 -7.43 -12.16 10.32
CA ASP A 230 -8.47 -11.37 9.66
C ASP A 230 -8.75 -9.98 10.28
N CYS A 231 -8.03 -9.60 11.33
CA CYS A 231 -8.13 -8.27 11.94
C CYS A 231 -7.14 -7.28 11.29
N LEU A 232 -7.48 -5.99 11.40
CA LEU A 232 -6.74 -4.90 10.77
C LEU A 232 -6.43 -3.79 11.78
N VAL A 233 -5.20 -3.30 11.74
CA VAL A 233 -4.82 -1.95 12.19
C VAL A 233 -4.51 -1.13 10.94
N SER A 234 -5.29 -0.08 10.68
CA SER A 234 -5.18 0.76 9.49
C SER A 234 -4.55 2.11 9.83
N MET A 235 -3.43 2.40 9.17
CA MET A 235 -2.71 3.67 9.21
C MET A 235 -2.85 4.34 7.84
N GLU A 236 -3.92 5.10 7.62
CA GLU A 236 -4.08 5.83 6.36
C GLU A 236 -3.14 7.04 6.28
N ASP A 237 -2.81 7.63 7.44
CA ASP A 237 -1.78 8.67 7.54
C ASP A 237 -0.45 8.11 8.07
N PRO A 238 0.71 8.65 7.65
CA PRO A 238 2.03 8.12 8.01
C PRO A 238 2.38 8.12 9.50
N LEU A 239 3.25 7.18 9.89
CA LEU A 239 3.99 7.22 11.16
C LEU A 239 5.21 8.13 11.06
N TYR A 240 5.62 8.70 12.19
CA TYR A 240 6.81 9.51 12.24
C TYR A 240 7.63 9.31 13.51
N SER A 241 8.94 9.35 13.34
CA SER A 241 9.93 9.57 14.39
C SER A 241 11.06 10.43 13.87
N PHE A 242 11.98 10.82 14.76
CA PHE A 242 13.17 11.58 14.40
C PHE A 242 14.42 10.72 14.42
N ALA A 243 15.31 10.94 13.46
CA ALA A 243 16.62 10.29 13.40
C ALA A 243 17.51 10.71 14.57
N GLY A 244 18.22 9.74 15.16
CA GLY A 244 19.24 9.99 16.19
C GLY A 244 18.71 10.28 17.60
N TYR A 245 17.40 10.22 17.84
CA TYR A 245 16.81 10.51 19.15
C TYR A 245 16.70 9.32 20.10
N SER A 246 16.89 8.08 19.61
CA SER A 246 16.88 6.90 20.48
C SER A 246 17.57 5.71 19.85
N SER A 247 18.30 4.97 20.68
CA SER A 247 18.87 3.67 20.34
C SER A 247 17.95 2.49 20.66
N SER A 248 16.83 2.72 21.38
CA SER A 248 15.97 1.64 21.88
C SER A 248 14.52 1.73 21.43
N SER A 249 14.14 2.77 20.69
CA SER A 249 12.83 2.79 20.03
C SER A 249 12.70 1.62 19.06
N SER A 250 11.48 1.12 18.85
CA SER A 250 11.22 0.06 17.88
C SER A 250 9.76 0.05 17.42
N LEU A 251 9.51 -0.58 16.27
CA LEU A 251 8.17 -1.00 15.87
C LEU A 251 8.16 -2.50 15.65
N ARG A 252 7.19 -3.18 16.27
CA ARG A 252 7.00 -4.62 16.16
C ARG A 252 5.59 -4.92 15.68
N LYS A 253 5.47 -5.55 14.51
CA LYS A 253 4.20 -6.14 14.05
C LYS A 253 4.13 -7.60 14.48
N THR A 254 3.08 -7.94 15.24
CA THR A 254 2.81 -9.28 15.78
C THR A 254 1.39 -9.74 15.45
N GLY A 255 1.09 -11.03 15.68
CA GLY A 255 -0.19 -11.65 15.37
C GLY A 255 -0.40 -11.89 13.86
N ASP A 256 -1.36 -12.75 13.52
CA ASP A 256 -1.57 -13.23 12.14
C ASP A 256 -2.30 -12.24 11.23
N GLY A 257 -2.82 -11.15 11.80
CA GLY A 257 -3.58 -10.11 11.09
C GLY A 257 -2.71 -9.11 10.33
N THR A 258 -3.36 -8.02 9.90
CA THR A 258 -2.76 -7.03 9.00
C THR A 258 -2.49 -5.70 9.71
N LEU A 259 -1.31 -5.13 9.47
CA LEU A 259 -1.02 -3.70 9.62
C LEU A 259 -0.99 -3.08 8.22
N GLY A 260 -1.96 -2.21 7.92
CA GLY A 260 -2.08 -1.56 6.62
C GLY A 260 -1.62 -0.11 6.65
N PHE A 261 -0.88 0.31 5.64
CA PHE A 261 -0.54 1.70 5.37
C PHE A 261 -1.18 2.15 4.06
N GLY A 262 -1.99 3.21 4.12
CA GLY A 262 -2.78 3.70 3.00
C GLY A 262 -1.96 4.49 1.98
N ASP A 263 -1.57 5.71 2.35
CA ASP A 263 -0.80 6.64 1.52
C ASP A 263 0.31 7.31 2.36
N GLY A 264 1.28 7.90 1.69
CA GLY A 264 2.36 8.67 2.28
C GLY A 264 3.51 7.82 2.81
N VAL A 265 4.59 8.52 3.16
CA VAL A 265 5.83 7.89 3.59
C VAL A 265 5.95 7.96 5.11
N SER A 266 5.91 6.80 5.76
CA SER A 266 6.23 6.67 7.17
C SER A 266 7.74 6.76 7.37
N LEU A 267 8.17 7.63 8.29
CA LEU A 267 9.57 7.79 8.66
C LEU A 267 9.78 7.14 10.02
N CYS A 268 10.45 5.99 10.01
CA CYS A 268 10.65 5.14 11.17
C CYS A 268 12.14 5.02 11.43
N HIS A 269 12.75 6.00 12.12
CA HIS A 269 14.18 6.02 12.41
C HIS A 269 14.61 5.12 13.58
N PHE A 270 14.17 3.87 13.54
CA PHE A 270 14.43 2.83 14.54
C PHE A 270 14.30 1.44 13.90
N PRO A 271 14.65 0.35 14.60
CA PRO A 271 14.44 -1.00 14.10
C PRO A 271 12.95 -1.32 13.93
N VAL A 272 12.63 -1.95 12.81
CA VAL A 272 11.29 -2.48 12.52
C VAL A 272 11.36 -4.00 12.42
N SER A 273 10.52 -4.71 13.18
CA SER A 273 10.34 -6.15 13.04
C SER A 273 8.93 -6.50 12.57
N VAL A 274 8.84 -7.41 11.61
CA VAL A 274 7.60 -8.07 11.20
C VAL A 274 7.70 -9.52 11.64
N GLU A 275 7.09 -9.80 12.78
CA GLU A 275 7.22 -11.10 13.47
C GLU A 275 6.09 -12.07 13.12
N GLY A 276 5.01 -11.57 12.54
CA GLY A 276 3.89 -12.38 12.09
C GLY A 276 2.83 -11.58 11.34
N GLY A 277 2.00 -12.30 10.59
CA GLY A 277 0.93 -11.73 9.78
C GLY A 277 1.44 -10.89 8.63
N THR A 278 0.68 -9.87 8.24
CA THR A 278 0.95 -9.06 7.05
C THR A 278 1.21 -7.59 7.40
N VAL A 279 2.22 -6.98 6.75
CA VAL A 279 2.29 -5.52 6.62
C VAL A 279 1.98 -5.15 5.17
N ARG A 280 0.92 -4.38 4.95
CA ARG A 280 0.45 -3.97 3.62
C ARG A 280 0.78 -2.52 3.36
N LEU A 281 1.51 -2.22 2.28
CA LEU A 281 1.78 -0.86 1.80
C LEU A 281 0.96 -0.58 0.53
N GLY A 282 0.15 0.48 0.55
CA GLY A 282 -0.56 0.99 -0.63
C GLY A 282 0.37 1.52 -1.74
N ALA A 283 -0.24 1.93 -2.87
CA ALA A 283 0.47 2.31 -4.10
C ALA A 283 1.45 3.47 -3.94
N ASN A 284 1.15 4.39 -3.02
CA ASN A 284 2.00 5.54 -2.70
C ASN A 284 2.60 5.45 -1.28
N ALA A 285 2.24 4.42 -0.52
CA ALA A 285 2.79 4.20 0.81
C ALA A 285 4.25 3.73 0.74
N GLY A 286 5.03 4.13 1.74
CA GLY A 286 6.40 3.65 1.95
C GLY A 286 6.82 3.72 3.41
N MET A 287 7.82 2.92 3.79
CA MET A 287 8.46 2.96 5.11
C MET A 287 9.96 3.22 4.94
N ARG A 288 10.48 4.28 5.57
CA ARG A 288 11.86 4.74 5.37
C ARG A 288 12.58 5.13 6.65
N GLY A 289 13.89 5.23 6.57
CA GLY A 289 14.76 5.71 7.65
C GLY A 289 15.09 4.64 8.69
N MET A 290 14.62 3.41 8.48
CA MET A 290 14.77 2.32 9.45
C MET A 290 16.23 2.00 9.68
N THR A 291 16.63 1.90 10.94
CA THR A 291 18.01 1.51 11.29
C THR A 291 18.25 0.02 11.07
N ARG A 292 17.17 -0.77 10.99
CA ARG A 292 17.15 -2.18 10.60
C ARG A 292 15.73 -2.60 10.23
N LEU A 293 15.60 -3.56 9.32
CA LEU A 293 14.35 -4.28 9.06
C LEU A 293 14.58 -5.79 9.23
N ASP A 294 13.80 -6.42 10.11
CA ASP A 294 13.81 -7.87 10.31
C ASP A 294 12.43 -8.45 9.98
N VAL A 295 12.35 -9.41 9.06
CA VAL A 295 11.10 -10.07 8.65
C VAL A 295 11.22 -11.56 8.95
N ALA A 296 10.39 -12.03 9.87
CA ALA A 296 10.41 -13.41 10.34
C ALA A 296 9.84 -14.40 9.32
N ALA A 297 10.19 -15.67 9.50
CA ALA A 297 9.60 -16.79 8.78
C ALA A 297 8.06 -16.75 8.80
N GLY A 298 7.42 -16.90 7.64
CA GLY A 298 5.96 -16.89 7.51
C GLY A 298 5.29 -15.51 7.62
N ALA A 299 6.03 -14.43 7.91
CA ALA A 299 5.50 -13.08 7.80
C ALA A 299 5.38 -12.65 6.32
N CYS A 300 4.42 -11.77 6.03
CA CYS A 300 4.13 -11.31 4.68
C CYS A 300 4.35 -9.79 4.54
N LEU A 301 5.15 -9.39 3.55
CA LEU A 301 5.18 -8.02 3.06
C LEU A 301 4.28 -7.91 1.83
N SER A 302 3.21 -7.12 1.95
CA SER A 302 2.23 -6.92 0.88
C SER A 302 2.36 -5.52 0.27
N PHE A 303 2.30 -5.44 -1.04
CA PHE A 303 2.50 -4.22 -1.82
C PHE A 303 1.37 -4.02 -2.82
N SER A 304 0.80 -2.83 -2.86
CA SER A 304 0.21 -2.31 -4.10
C SER A 304 1.30 -1.54 -4.84
N LEU A 305 1.58 -1.94 -6.08
CA LEU A 305 2.65 -1.33 -6.87
C LEU A 305 2.13 -0.13 -7.67
N PRO A 306 2.90 0.98 -7.72
CA PRO A 306 2.54 2.13 -8.54
C PRO A 306 2.72 1.81 -10.03
N ARG A 307 1.90 2.42 -10.89
CA ARG A 307 1.98 2.29 -12.36
C ARG A 307 3.33 2.72 -12.93
N ASN A 308 3.91 3.76 -12.35
CA ASN A 308 5.23 4.26 -12.68
C ASN A 308 6.17 3.92 -11.51
N PRO A 309 7.05 2.91 -11.67
CA PRO A 309 8.00 2.58 -10.62
C PRO A 309 8.92 3.77 -10.32
N GLY A 310 9.01 4.15 -9.04
CA GLY A 310 9.97 5.15 -8.57
C GLY A 310 11.37 4.54 -8.37
N GLN A 311 12.37 5.41 -8.21
CA GLN A 311 13.73 4.97 -7.87
C GLN A 311 13.86 4.45 -6.43
N GLU A 312 12.95 4.86 -5.56
CA GLU A 312 12.97 4.57 -4.14
C GLU A 312 12.21 3.27 -3.84
N ALA A 313 12.77 2.47 -2.94
CA ALA A 313 12.12 1.24 -2.49
C ALA A 313 10.90 1.54 -1.61
N LYS A 314 9.93 0.62 -1.64
CA LYS A 314 8.76 0.65 -0.75
C LYS A 314 9.17 0.57 0.73
N TRP A 315 10.14 -0.29 1.04
CA TRP A 315 10.87 -0.31 2.30
C TRP A 315 12.30 0.14 2.08
N SER A 316 12.76 1.16 2.79
CA SER A 316 14.14 1.64 2.74
C SER A 316 14.73 1.74 4.14
N ALA A 317 15.64 0.83 4.45
CA ALA A 317 16.43 0.87 5.67
C ALA A 317 17.77 1.59 5.40
N GLU A 318 18.19 2.42 6.34
CA GLU A 318 19.54 2.99 6.41
C GLU A 318 20.54 1.97 7.00
N GLY A 319 20.06 0.85 7.53
CA GLY A 319 20.86 -0.28 7.99
C GLY A 319 20.53 -1.60 7.26
N PRO A 320 20.92 -2.74 7.85
CA PRO A 320 20.73 -4.03 7.21
C PRO A 320 19.26 -4.46 7.20
N VAL A 321 18.92 -5.28 6.21
CA VAL A 321 17.63 -5.96 6.07
C VAL A 321 17.85 -7.46 6.18
N SER A 322 17.07 -8.12 7.02
CA SER A 322 17.02 -9.57 7.14
C SER A 322 15.64 -10.07 6.71
N LEU A 323 15.60 -10.89 5.68
CA LEU A 323 14.40 -11.61 5.25
C LEU A 323 14.63 -13.10 5.50
N ASP A 324 13.89 -13.68 6.44
CA ASP A 324 13.91 -15.13 6.65
C ASP A 324 13.45 -15.86 5.36
N GLY A 325 14.01 -17.04 5.07
CA GLY A 325 13.84 -17.74 3.80
C GLY A 325 12.41 -18.19 3.48
N THR A 326 11.48 -18.11 4.45
CA THR A 326 10.05 -18.41 4.26
C THR A 326 9.15 -17.17 4.37
N ALA A 327 9.73 -15.97 4.39
CA ALA A 327 8.94 -14.74 4.28
C ALA A 327 8.22 -14.70 2.91
N GLU A 328 6.98 -14.21 2.90
CA GLU A 328 6.15 -14.10 1.70
C GLU A 328 6.14 -12.65 1.19
N ILE A 329 6.25 -12.48 -0.12
CA ILE A 329 5.99 -11.21 -0.81
C ILE A 329 4.64 -11.34 -1.51
N ARG A 330 3.69 -10.46 -1.19
CA ARG A 330 2.39 -10.39 -1.88
C ARG A 330 2.25 -9.12 -2.68
N VAL A 331 1.87 -9.23 -3.95
CA VAL A 331 1.86 -8.09 -4.88
C VAL A 331 0.48 -7.92 -5.50
N ALA A 332 -0.05 -6.70 -5.41
CA ALA A 332 -1.14 -6.21 -6.25
C ALA A 332 -0.53 -5.28 -7.31
N LEU A 333 -0.75 -5.62 -8.58
CA LEU A 333 -0.21 -4.90 -9.72
C LEU A 333 -1.13 -3.72 -10.09
N PRO A 334 -0.57 -2.64 -10.66
CA PRO A 334 -1.39 -1.59 -11.26
C PRO A 334 -2.09 -2.12 -12.51
N ASP A 335 -3.17 -1.45 -12.93
CA ASP A 335 -3.81 -1.74 -14.21
C ASP A 335 -2.79 -1.66 -15.35
N MET A 336 -2.76 -2.70 -16.20
CA MET A 336 -1.85 -2.77 -17.32
C MET A 336 -2.22 -1.72 -18.38
N ASP A 337 -1.23 -0.92 -18.79
CA ASP A 337 -1.31 -0.15 -20.02
C ASP A 337 -0.94 -1.05 -21.20
N GLY A 338 -1.73 -1.08 -22.28
CA GLY A 338 -1.46 -1.90 -23.46
C GLY A 338 -0.13 -1.59 -24.18
N LYS A 339 0.54 -0.49 -23.79
CA LYS A 339 1.88 -0.11 -24.27
C LYS A 339 2.97 -0.29 -23.20
N ALA A 340 2.73 -1.09 -22.15
CA ALA A 340 3.71 -1.31 -21.09
C ALA A 340 5.05 -1.83 -21.65
N GLN A 341 6.12 -1.12 -21.30
CA GLN A 341 7.51 -1.55 -21.50
C GLN A 341 7.98 -2.36 -20.28
N GLU A 342 9.22 -2.81 -20.30
CA GLU A 342 9.83 -3.45 -19.13
C GLU A 342 9.72 -2.56 -17.89
N GLN A 343 9.35 -3.15 -16.76
CA GLN A 343 9.14 -2.43 -15.50
C GLN A 343 9.93 -3.09 -14.37
N SER A 344 10.45 -2.28 -13.45
CA SER A 344 11.15 -2.77 -12.27
C SER A 344 10.74 -1.98 -11.03
N TRP A 345 10.27 -2.70 -10.01
CA TRP A 345 9.87 -2.13 -8.73
C TRP A 345 10.85 -2.56 -7.64
N LYS A 346 11.47 -1.59 -6.98
CA LYS A 346 12.23 -1.84 -5.76
C LYS A 346 11.27 -2.04 -4.59
N LEU A 347 11.25 -3.24 -4.04
CA LEU A 347 10.36 -3.60 -2.94
C LEU A 347 11.00 -3.27 -1.60
N VAL A 348 12.24 -3.70 -1.41
CA VAL A 348 12.99 -3.56 -0.16
C VAL A 348 14.42 -3.17 -0.46
N GLU A 349 14.99 -2.24 0.28
CA GLU A 349 16.38 -1.80 0.16
C GLU A 349 16.99 -1.60 1.55
N GLY A 350 18.27 -1.96 1.69
CA GLY A 350 19.09 -1.70 2.88
C GLY A 350 20.57 -1.61 2.54
N THR A 351 21.43 -1.41 3.54
CA THR A 351 22.89 -1.44 3.36
C THR A 351 23.41 -2.82 3.01
N ALA A 352 22.70 -3.85 3.47
CA ALA A 352 22.88 -5.25 3.09
C ALA A 352 21.50 -5.93 3.13
N LEU A 353 21.33 -6.94 2.29
CA LEU A 353 20.13 -7.78 2.26
C LEU A 353 20.56 -9.22 2.54
N SER A 354 20.18 -9.74 3.70
CA SER A 354 20.43 -11.12 4.11
C SER A 354 19.20 -11.97 3.88
N MET A 355 19.36 -13.04 3.10
CA MET A 355 18.32 -14.03 2.84
C MET A 355 18.97 -15.40 2.56
N ALA A 356 18.34 -16.49 3.02
CA ALA A 356 18.81 -17.84 2.71
C ALA A 356 18.50 -18.24 1.25
N ALA A 357 17.37 -17.76 0.73
CA ALA A 357 16.92 -17.90 -0.65
C ALA A 357 15.99 -16.73 -1.00
N LEU A 358 15.70 -16.53 -2.29
CA LEU A 358 14.71 -15.54 -2.71
C LEU A 358 13.32 -15.89 -2.12
N PRO A 359 12.61 -14.91 -1.52
CA PRO A 359 11.29 -15.16 -0.98
C PRO A 359 10.30 -15.47 -2.10
N SER A 360 9.27 -16.26 -1.78
CA SER A 360 8.20 -16.54 -2.73
C SER A 360 7.37 -15.28 -2.99
N VAL A 361 6.91 -15.12 -4.24
CA VAL A 361 6.03 -14.01 -4.64
C VAL A 361 4.65 -14.55 -4.99
N SER A 362 3.64 -14.10 -4.27
CA SER A 362 2.24 -14.29 -4.62
C SER A 362 1.67 -13.01 -5.24
N TYR A 363 0.71 -13.16 -6.15
CA TYR A 363 0.08 -12.04 -6.83
C TYR A 363 -1.42 -12.07 -6.59
N ASP A 364 -2.02 -10.89 -6.40
CA ASP A 364 -3.47 -10.75 -6.47
C ASP A 364 -3.97 -11.16 -7.87
N ALA A 365 -4.87 -12.13 -7.90
CA ALA A 365 -5.28 -12.79 -9.15
C ALA A 365 -5.92 -11.79 -10.14
N ALA A 366 -6.76 -10.88 -9.64
CA ALA A 366 -7.46 -9.92 -10.47
C ALA A 366 -6.49 -8.93 -11.15
N SER A 367 -5.45 -8.50 -10.44
CA SER A 367 -4.46 -7.58 -11.00
C SER A 367 -3.42 -8.23 -11.93
N ALA A 368 -3.16 -9.53 -11.79
CA ALA A 368 -1.99 -10.16 -12.40
C ALA A 368 -2.23 -10.83 -13.76
N GLU A 369 -3.49 -11.08 -14.12
CA GLU A 369 -3.81 -11.87 -15.32
C GLU A 369 -3.28 -11.23 -16.61
N ALA A 370 -3.58 -9.95 -16.85
CA ALA A 370 -3.09 -9.22 -18.02
C ALA A 370 -1.55 -9.17 -18.08
N TRP A 371 -0.90 -8.96 -16.93
CA TRP A 371 0.57 -8.94 -16.84
C TRP A 371 1.22 -10.28 -17.16
N LYS A 372 0.62 -11.38 -16.71
CA LYS A 372 1.12 -12.74 -16.98
C LYS A 372 0.86 -13.18 -18.42
N GLN A 373 -0.19 -12.68 -19.06
CA GLN A 373 -0.44 -12.94 -20.48
C GLN A 373 0.56 -12.18 -21.37
N ALA A 374 0.89 -10.94 -21.02
CA ALA A 374 1.77 -10.10 -21.83
C ALA A 374 3.27 -10.27 -21.53
N GLY A 375 3.65 -10.92 -20.43
CA GLY A 375 5.06 -11.02 -20.01
C GLY A 375 5.31 -11.91 -18.80
N GLY A 376 6.57 -11.91 -18.35
CA GLY A 376 7.04 -12.71 -17.23
C GLY A 376 7.58 -11.86 -16.09
N PHE A 377 7.35 -12.30 -14.85
CA PHE A 377 7.94 -11.68 -13.66
C PHE A 377 9.17 -12.43 -13.19
N SER A 378 10.16 -11.69 -12.70
CA SER A 378 11.33 -12.23 -12.01
C SER A 378 11.61 -11.41 -10.75
N LEU A 379 11.97 -12.10 -9.67
CA LEU A 379 12.45 -11.47 -8.44
C LEU A 379 13.97 -11.62 -8.40
N LYS A 380 14.69 -10.53 -8.15
CA LYS A 380 16.16 -10.54 -8.10
C LYS A 380 16.68 -9.65 -6.99
N GLN A 381 17.86 -9.99 -6.51
CA GLN A 381 18.66 -9.11 -5.68
C GLN A 381 19.58 -8.26 -6.57
N GLU A 382 19.52 -6.95 -6.41
CA GLU A 382 20.42 -6.00 -7.05
C GLU A 382 21.37 -5.41 -6.01
N ASN A 383 22.67 -5.48 -6.27
CA ASN A 383 23.69 -4.93 -5.40
C ASN A 383 24.36 -3.74 -6.08
N THR A 384 24.34 -2.59 -5.41
CA THR A 384 25.05 -1.37 -5.79
C THR A 384 26.06 -1.02 -4.70
N ALA A 385 27.02 -0.13 -4.96
CA ALA A 385 27.98 0.30 -3.95
C ALA A 385 27.28 0.78 -2.66
N GLY A 386 27.41 0.02 -1.58
CA GLY A 386 26.83 0.32 -0.26
C GLY A 386 25.33 0.03 -0.08
N LYS A 387 24.65 -0.58 -1.07
CA LYS A 387 23.22 -0.91 -0.99
C LYS A 387 22.89 -2.26 -1.64
N SER A 388 21.91 -2.95 -1.07
CA SER A 388 21.29 -4.13 -1.65
C SER A 388 19.77 -3.96 -1.69
N ALA A 389 19.17 -4.28 -2.84
CA ALA A 389 17.73 -4.15 -3.06
C ALA A 389 17.11 -5.46 -3.56
N LEU A 390 15.90 -5.75 -3.09
CA LEU A 390 15.01 -6.76 -3.65
C LEU A 390 14.13 -6.10 -4.71
N VAL A 391 14.26 -6.55 -5.95
CA VAL A 391 13.62 -5.93 -7.11
C VAL A 391 12.73 -6.95 -7.81
N LEU A 392 11.47 -6.59 -7.98
CA LEU A 392 10.55 -7.29 -8.86
C LEU A 392 10.64 -6.66 -10.25
N ALA A 393 11.02 -7.45 -11.24
CA ALA A 393 11.09 -7.02 -12.63
C ALA A 393 10.05 -7.76 -13.46
N TRP A 394 9.47 -7.05 -14.42
CA TRP A 394 8.58 -7.61 -15.44
C TRP A 394 9.18 -7.34 -16.82
N THR A 395 9.27 -8.39 -17.62
CA THR A 395 9.72 -8.32 -19.01
C THR A 395 8.60 -8.76 -19.93
N ARG A 396 8.37 -7.99 -20.99
CA ARG A 396 7.37 -8.30 -22.00
C ARG A 396 7.77 -9.56 -22.77
N THR A 397 6.81 -10.45 -23.02
CA THR A 397 7.00 -11.53 -23.98
C THR A 397 7.06 -10.90 -25.38
N PRO A 398 8.17 -11.06 -26.13
CA PRO A 398 8.29 -10.46 -27.45
C PRO A 398 7.21 -11.01 -28.38
N SER A 399 6.69 -10.16 -29.27
CA SER A 399 5.84 -10.65 -30.35
C SER A 399 6.64 -11.58 -31.28
N PRO A 400 5.98 -12.50 -32.01
CA PRO A 400 6.66 -13.37 -32.96
C PRO A 400 7.55 -12.61 -33.97
N TYR A 401 7.09 -11.47 -34.49
CA TYR A 401 7.92 -10.61 -35.34
C TYR A 401 9.09 -9.97 -34.58
N ASP A 402 8.89 -9.48 -33.34
CA ASP A 402 9.99 -8.90 -32.56
C ASP A 402 11.06 -9.93 -32.21
N GLN A 403 10.66 -11.18 -31.98
CA GLN A 403 11.60 -12.29 -31.80
C GLN A 403 12.38 -12.54 -33.10
N TRP A 404 11.71 -12.63 -34.25
CA TRP A 404 12.38 -12.77 -35.55
C TRP A 404 13.35 -11.61 -35.83
N LYS A 405 12.93 -10.38 -35.53
CA LYS A 405 13.76 -9.18 -35.66
C LYS A 405 15.04 -9.30 -34.82
N LYS A 406 14.92 -9.74 -33.57
CA LYS A 406 16.06 -9.95 -32.67
C LYS A 406 17.02 -11.04 -33.18
N ASP A 407 16.47 -12.09 -33.80
CA ASP A 407 17.27 -13.22 -34.28
C ASP A 407 18.01 -12.93 -35.60
N HIS A 408 17.54 -11.96 -36.39
CA HIS A 408 18.08 -11.67 -37.73
C HIS A 408 18.85 -10.35 -37.83
N PHE A 409 18.58 -9.37 -36.96
CA PHE A 409 19.29 -8.10 -36.96
C PHE A 409 20.23 -7.97 -35.76
N PRO A 410 21.49 -7.52 -35.97
CA PRO A 410 22.39 -7.20 -34.87
C PRO A 410 21.83 -6.13 -33.92
N ASP A 411 22.25 -6.20 -32.66
CA ASP A 411 21.96 -5.16 -31.67
C ASP A 411 22.47 -3.79 -32.18
N GLY A 412 21.59 -2.78 -32.19
CA GLY A 412 21.91 -1.43 -32.65
C GLY A 412 21.61 -1.14 -34.13
N THR A 413 21.03 -2.10 -34.87
CA THR A 413 20.50 -1.84 -36.22
C THR A 413 19.46 -0.71 -36.19
N PRO A 414 19.52 0.28 -37.10
CA PRO A 414 18.56 1.38 -37.17
C PRO A 414 17.11 0.88 -37.28
N GLU A 415 16.21 1.49 -36.50
CA GLU A 415 14.83 1.01 -36.38
C GLU A 415 14.08 1.05 -37.73
N ASP A 416 14.37 2.05 -38.57
CA ASP A 416 13.84 2.21 -39.93
C ASP A 416 14.21 1.08 -40.90
N GLN A 417 15.26 0.30 -40.61
CA GLN A 417 15.64 -0.90 -41.37
C GLN A 417 14.95 -2.16 -40.89
N THR A 418 14.43 -2.15 -39.66
CA THR A 418 13.84 -3.34 -39.00
C THR A 418 12.32 -3.33 -38.96
N VAL A 419 11.67 -2.21 -39.31
CA VAL A 419 10.21 -2.12 -39.38
C VAL A 419 9.63 -3.08 -40.43
N PRO A 420 8.38 -3.56 -40.27
CA PRO A 420 7.76 -4.53 -41.17
C PRO A 420 7.75 -4.13 -42.66
N GLY A 421 7.67 -2.83 -42.95
CA GLY A 421 7.65 -2.29 -44.32
C GLY A 421 9.03 -2.03 -44.94
N ALA A 422 10.12 -2.20 -44.19
CA ALA A 422 11.47 -1.95 -44.71
C ALA A 422 11.94 -3.06 -45.65
N CYS A 423 12.89 -2.73 -46.53
CA CYS A 423 13.50 -3.66 -47.49
C CYS A 423 15.03 -3.47 -47.49
N PRO A 424 15.73 -3.93 -46.44
CA PRO A 424 17.18 -3.72 -46.30
C PRO A 424 17.99 -4.41 -47.40
N ALA A 425 17.53 -5.56 -47.91
CA ALA A 425 18.14 -6.24 -49.07
C ALA A 425 18.02 -5.47 -50.40
N GLY A 426 17.16 -4.46 -50.50
CA GLY A 426 16.95 -3.68 -51.72
C GLY A 426 16.31 -4.44 -52.89
N ASP A 427 15.68 -5.59 -52.62
CA ASP A 427 15.05 -6.48 -53.62
C ASP A 427 13.55 -6.21 -53.83
N GLY A 428 12.99 -5.22 -53.14
CA GLY A 428 11.57 -4.89 -53.14
C GLY A 428 10.70 -5.80 -52.27
N ILE A 429 11.29 -6.77 -51.56
CA ILE A 429 10.58 -7.66 -50.63
C ILE A 429 10.73 -7.12 -49.21
N THR A 430 9.60 -6.84 -48.57
CA THR A 430 9.59 -6.26 -47.22
C THR A 430 9.98 -7.25 -46.15
N ASN A 431 10.44 -6.76 -44.99
CA ASN A 431 10.69 -7.57 -43.81
C ASN A 431 9.48 -8.39 -43.41
N LEU A 432 8.26 -7.84 -43.50
CA LEU A 432 7.03 -8.59 -43.21
C LEU A 432 6.86 -9.79 -44.13
N MET A 433 7.11 -9.62 -45.44
CA MET A 433 7.02 -10.72 -46.40
C MET A 433 8.12 -11.76 -46.15
N LYS A 434 9.36 -11.32 -45.89
CA LYS A 434 10.48 -12.22 -45.58
C LYS A 434 10.24 -12.99 -44.28
N TYR A 435 9.78 -12.31 -43.24
CA TYR A 435 9.37 -12.93 -41.98
C TYR A 435 8.30 -14.00 -42.17
N ALA A 436 7.21 -13.67 -42.87
CA ALA A 436 6.09 -14.58 -43.08
C ALA A 436 6.49 -15.80 -43.93
N THR A 437 7.50 -15.67 -44.78
CA THR A 437 7.93 -16.73 -45.70
C THR A 437 9.24 -17.42 -45.32
N GLY A 438 9.85 -17.03 -44.19
CA GLY A 438 11.04 -17.67 -43.62
C GLY A 438 12.34 -17.28 -44.32
N LEU A 439 12.39 -16.10 -44.92
CA LEU A 439 13.54 -15.59 -45.65
C LEU A 439 14.39 -14.64 -44.79
N ASP A 440 15.67 -14.52 -45.16
CA ASP A 440 16.65 -13.66 -44.50
C ASP A 440 16.46 -12.19 -44.93
N PRO A 441 16.31 -11.24 -43.99
CA PRO A 441 16.06 -9.83 -44.29
C PRO A 441 17.14 -9.16 -45.13
N ASP A 442 18.40 -9.55 -44.94
CA ASP A 442 19.56 -8.89 -45.54
C ASP A 442 20.00 -9.57 -46.85
N LYS A 443 19.38 -10.69 -47.21
CA LYS A 443 19.67 -11.39 -48.46
C LYS A 443 18.62 -11.07 -49.52
N PRO A 444 19.02 -10.62 -50.71
CA PRO A 444 18.13 -10.55 -51.86
C PRO A 444 17.50 -11.92 -52.12
N CYS A 445 16.17 -11.98 -52.16
CA CYS A 445 15.43 -13.12 -52.66
C CYS A 445 14.74 -12.70 -53.96
N GLY A 446 14.66 -13.61 -54.94
CA GLY A 446 13.91 -13.37 -56.17
C GLY A 446 12.40 -13.32 -55.91
N SER A 447 11.63 -14.01 -56.74
CA SER A 447 10.20 -14.15 -56.46
C SER A 447 9.99 -15.02 -55.21
N VAL A 448 9.25 -14.50 -54.24
CA VAL A 448 8.80 -15.25 -53.05
C VAL A 448 7.74 -16.31 -53.42
N THR A 449 6.97 -16.03 -54.47
CA THR A 449 5.90 -16.90 -54.94
C THR A 449 6.32 -17.63 -56.22
N THR A 450 5.81 -18.85 -56.39
CA THR A 450 5.87 -19.58 -57.66
C THR A 450 4.47 -19.61 -58.25
N LEU A 451 4.35 -19.24 -59.53
CA LEU A 451 3.10 -19.32 -60.27
C LEU A 451 3.23 -20.39 -61.35
N ALA A 452 2.32 -21.35 -61.36
CA ALA A 452 2.27 -22.42 -62.34
C ALA A 452 0.84 -22.58 -62.90
N ALA A 453 0.73 -23.12 -64.12
CA ALA A 453 -0.52 -23.62 -64.63
C ALA A 453 -0.68 -25.09 -64.21
N ARG A 454 -1.77 -25.44 -63.53
CA ARG A 454 -2.07 -26.81 -63.09
C ARG A 454 -3.39 -27.27 -63.71
N GLU A 455 -3.41 -28.49 -64.23
CA GLU A 455 -4.66 -29.14 -64.64
C GLU A 455 -5.33 -29.79 -63.43
N GLU A 456 -6.61 -29.49 -63.22
CA GLU A 456 -7.43 -30.13 -62.20
C GLU A 456 -8.89 -30.22 -62.68
N ASN A 457 -9.54 -31.36 -62.46
CA ASN A 457 -10.94 -31.60 -62.86
C ASN A 457 -11.28 -31.28 -64.33
N GLY A 458 -10.31 -31.44 -65.26
CA GLY A 458 -10.52 -31.21 -66.70
C GLY A 458 -10.37 -29.76 -67.17
N GLY A 459 -9.87 -28.85 -66.33
CA GLY A 459 -9.54 -27.47 -66.71
C GLY A 459 -8.18 -27.02 -66.16
N THR A 460 -7.46 -26.20 -66.91
CA THR A 460 -6.18 -25.61 -66.48
C THR A 460 -6.45 -24.35 -65.65
N ARG A 461 -5.80 -24.20 -64.50
CA ARG A 461 -5.94 -23.05 -63.58
C ARG A 461 -4.56 -22.53 -63.14
N LEU A 462 -4.50 -21.29 -62.65
CA LEU A 462 -3.29 -20.76 -62.03
C LEU A 462 -3.16 -21.30 -60.59
N ALA A 463 -2.00 -21.82 -60.23
CA ALA A 463 -1.64 -22.22 -58.88
C ALA A 463 -0.51 -21.31 -58.38
N LEU A 464 -0.78 -20.57 -57.30
CA LEU A 464 0.19 -19.73 -56.61
C LEU A 464 0.68 -20.47 -55.37
N GLU A 465 1.99 -20.66 -55.25
CA GLU A 465 2.61 -21.38 -54.14
C GLU A 465 3.67 -20.49 -53.46
N TRP A 466 3.79 -20.58 -52.14
CA TRP A 466 4.82 -19.86 -51.38
C TRP A 466 5.28 -20.64 -50.14
N PRO A 467 6.53 -20.45 -49.68
CA PRO A 467 6.97 -20.97 -48.39
C PRO A 467 6.31 -20.18 -47.26
N VAL A 468 6.11 -20.86 -46.14
CA VAL A 468 5.51 -20.29 -44.92
C VAL A 468 6.47 -20.52 -43.76
N ASN A 469 6.72 -19.47 -43.00
CA ASN A 469 7.40 -19.54 -41.72
C ASN A 469 6.39 -19.96 -40.64
N PRO A 470 6.48 -21.17 -40.07
CA PRO A 470 5.55 -21.61 -39.04
C PRO A 470 5.66 -20.80 -37.73
N ALA A 471 6.76 -20.07 -37.52
CA ALA A 471 6.92 -19.17 -36.38
C ALA A 471 6.21 -17.81 -36.60
N ALA A 472 5.71 -17.54 -37.80
CA ALA A 472 4.93 -16.34 -38.11
C ALA A 472 3.46 -16.51 -37.75
N THR A 473 3.17 -16.54 -36.45
CA THR A 473 1.81 -16.76 -35.94
C THR A 473 1.01 -15.48 -35.75
N ASP A 474 1.61 -14.30 -35.99
CA ASP A 474 0.97 -12.97 -35.90
C ASP A 474 0.71 -12.36 -37.29
N VAL A 475 0.68 -13.18 -38.35
CA VAL A 475 0.40 -12.72 -39.73
C VAL A 475 -0.75 -13.49 -40.38
N THR A 476 -1.44 -12.80 -41.28
CA THR A 476 -2.48 -13.37 -42.15
C THR A 476 -2.02 -13.33 -43.61
N PHE A 477 -2.14 -14.46 -44.29
CA PHE A 477 -1.92 -14.58 -45.74
C PHE A 477 -3.24 -14.43 -46.49
N SER A 478 -3.25 -13.58 -47.50
CA SER A 478 -4.38 -13.43 -48.43
C SER A 478 -3.87 -13.42 -49.86
N VAL A 479 -4.66 -13.95 -50.79
CA VAL A 479 -4.38 -13.85 -52.22
C VAL A 479 -5.31 -12.82 -52.82
N GLU A 480 -4.74 -11.90 -53.60
CA GLU A 480 -5.49 -10.92 -54.36
C GLU A 480 -5.32 -11.17 -55.86
N SER A 481 -6.39 -10.95 -56.63
CA SER A 481 -6.35 -10.98 -58.09
C SER A 481 -6.58 -9.60 -58.71
N SER A 482 -6.09 -9.42 -59.93
CA SER A 482 -6.29 -8.21 -60.73
C SER A 482 -6.32 -8.52 -62.21
N GLU A 483 -7.06 -7.72 -62.99
CA GLU A 483 -7.07 -7.77 -64.45
C GLU A 483 -6.22 -6.64 -65.07
N ASP A 484 -5.90 -5.60 -64.30
CA ASP A 484 -5.30 -4.35 -64.77
C ASP A 484 -4.02 -3.93 -63.99
N LEU A 485 -3.62 -4.69 -62.95
CA LEU A 485 -2.55 -4.39 -61.99
C LEU A 485 -2.78 -3.15 -61.11
N VAL A 486 -3.94 -2.51 -61.23
CA VAL A 486 -4.31 -1.29 -60.49
C VAL A 486 -5.37 -1.61 -59.45
N THR A 487 -6.45 -2.26 -59.88
CA THR A 487 -7.56 -2.68 -59.04
C THR A 487 -7.32 -4.10 -58.58
N TRP A 488 -7.16 -4.28 -57.26
CA TRP A 488 -6.93 -5.58 -56.64
C TRP A 488 -8.17 -6.01 -55.86
N ARG A 489 -8.57 -7.27 -56.02
CA ARG A 489 -9.68 -7.89 -55.29
C ARG A 489 -9.13 -9.01 -54.42
N GLU A 490 -9.54 -9.04 -53.16
CA GLU A 490 -9.23 -10.14 -52.26
C GLU A 490 -10.02 -11.38 -52.68
N GLU A 491 -9.31 -12.48 -52.94
CA GLU A 491 -9.92 -13.75 -53.33
C GLU A 491 -10.25 -14.59 -52.10
N THR A 492 -9.24 -14.81 -51.25
CA THR A 492 -9.39 -15.58 -50.02
C THR A 492 -8.25 -15.29 -49.03
N VAL A 493 -8.56 -15.48 -47.75
CA VAL A 493 -7.56 -15.69 -46.70
C VAL A 493 -7.15 -17.16 -46.74
N ILE A 494 -5.85 -17.42 -46.52
CA ILE A 494 -5.26 -18.76 -46.54
C ILE A 494 -4.74 -19.07 -45.14
N GLU A 495 -5.19 -20.20 -44.59
CA GLU A 495 -4.64 -20.80 -43.38
C GLU A 495 -3.60 -21.87 -43.79
N PRO A 496 -2.30 -21.60 -43.67
CA PRO A 496 -1.28 -22.56 -44.11
C PRO A 496 -1.24 -23.80 -43.23
N SER A 497 -1.02 -24.96 -43.84
CA SER A 497 -0.68 -26.20 -43.13
C SER A 497 0.81 -26.49 -43.28
N GLY A 498 1.61 -26.18 -42.27
CA GLY A 498 3.05 -26.46 -42.25
C GLY A 498 3.90 -25.35 -42.88
N ASN A 499 4.92 -25.72 -43.65
CA ASN A 499 5.96 -24.80 -44.16
C ASN A 499 5.72 -24.32 -45.60
N ARG A 500 4.56 -24.60 -46.18
CA ARG A 500 4.20 -24.22 -47.55
C ARG A 500 2.70 -24.00 -47.63
N ALA A 501 2.30 -23.04 -48.45
CA ALA A 501 0.91 -22.80 -48.81
C ALA A 501 0.75 -22.76 -50.33
N GLU A 502 -0.46 -23.11 -50.76
CA GLU A 502 -0.88 -23.10 -52.15
C GLU A 502 -2.27 -22.47 -52.24
N TYR A 503 -2.49 -21.66 -53.28
CA TYR A 503 -3.80 -21.20 -53.70
C TYR A 503 -4.01 -21.59 -55.15
N LEU A 504 -5.08 -22.35 -55.40
CA LEU A 504 -5.53 -22.65 -56.75
C LEU A 504 -6.64 -21.66 -57.14
N ASP A 505 -6.43 -20.99 -58.25
CA ASP A 505 -7.34 -19.98 -58.77
C ASP A 505 -8.71 -20.58 -59.13
N THR A 506 -9.75 -19.80 -58.89
CA THR A 506 -11.13 -20.20 -59.16
C THR A 506 -11.47 -20.15 -60.66
N VAL A 507 -10.73 -19.35 -61.42
CA VAL A 507 -10.92 -19.13 -62.86
C VAL A 507 -10.16 -20.17 -63.67
N VAL A 508 -10.88 -20.86 -64.57
CA VAL A 508 -10.28 -21.77 -65.56
C VAL A 508 -9.71 -20.95 -66.72
N ILE A 509 -8.52 -21.32 -67.17
CA ILE A 509 -7.85 -20.72 -68.33
C ILE A 509 -8.49 -21.29 -69.60
N ASP A 510 -9.58 -20.66 -70.05
CA ASP A 510 -10.33 -21.01 -71.25
C ASP A 510 -10.76 -19.76 -72.05
N GLY A 511 -11.61 -19.93 -73.06
CA GLY A 511 -12.12 -18.83 -73.88
C GLY A 511 -13.06 -17.85 -73.16
N ASN A 512 -13.50 -18.17 -71.95
CA ASN A 512 -14.34 -17.31 -71.10
C ASN A 512 -13.52 -16.59 -70.01
N ALA A 513 -12.23 -16.90 -69.86
CA ALA A 513 -11.35 -16.24 -68.93
C ALA A 513 -11.16 -14.74 -69.28
N PRO A 514 -10.93 -13.87 -68.28
CA PRO A 514 -10.54 -12.49 -68.54
C PRO A 514 -9.24 -12.44 -69.36
N ALA A 515 -9.13 -11.44 -70.22
CA ALA A 515 -8.00 -11.31 -71.15
C ALA A 515 -6.63 -11.23 -70.45
N ARG A 516 -6.61 -10.80 -69.19
CA ARG A 516 -5.45 -10.77 -68.31
C ARG A 516 -5.89 -11.13 -66.90
N ARG A 517 -5.08 -11.91 -66.19
CA ARG A 517 -5.29 -12.25 -64.78
C ARG A 517 -3.94 -12.33 -64.06
N PHE A 518 -3.81 -11.56 -63.00
CA PHE A 518 -2.64 -11.49 -62.15
C PHE A 518 -3.04 -11.94 -60.75
N LEU A 519 -2.16 -12.71 -60.08
CA LEU A 519 -2.30 -13.09 -58.69
C LEU A 519 -1.14 -12.50 -57.90
N ARG A 520 -1.40 -12.03 -56.68
CA ARG A 520 -0.34 -11.67 -55.73
C ARG A 520 -0.65 -12.19 -54.34
N LEU A 521 0.41 -12.49 -53.61
CA LEU A 521 0.35 -12.74 -52.18
C LEU A 521 0.37 -11.41 -51.43
N LYS A 522 -0.53 -11.26 -50.46
CA LYS A 522 -0.55 -10.15 -49.52
C LYS A 522 -0.45 -10.71 -48.10
N VAL A 523 0.54 -10.20 -47.38
CA VAL A 523 0.75 -10.51 -45.96
C VAL A 523 0.36 -9.28 -45.16
N THR A 524 -0.46 -9.50 -44.14
CA THR A 524 -0.83 -8.46 -43.16
C THR A 524 -0.48 -8.98 -41.76
N ARG A 525 -0.21 -8.07 -40.83
CA ARG A 525 0.13 -8.38 -39.45
C ARG A 525 -0.99 -7.86 -38.53
N GLU A 526 -1.35 -8.65 -37.53
CA GLU A 526 -2.38 -8.30 -36.53
C GLU A 526 -1.90 -7.27 -35.50
#